data_AF-A0A1S3UQG4-F1
#
_entry.id   AF-A0A1S3UQG4-F1
#
_cell.length_a   1.000
_cell.length_b   1.000
_cell.length_c   1.000
_cell.angle_alpha   90.00
_cell.angle_beta   90.00
_cell.angle_gamma   90.00
#
_symmetry.space_group_name_H-M   'P 1'
#
loop_
_entity.id
_entity.type
_entity.pdbx_description
1 polymer ?
#
loop_
_entity_poly.entity_id
_entity_poly.type
_entity_poly.pdbx_seq_one_letter_code
_entity_poly.pdbx_strand_id
1 'polypeptide(L)'
;MPSSHSATVTALASAIGLQEGFEGPLFAISFVFASTVMYDATGVRLQAGRQAEVLNQIVYELPAEHPLAERRPLHELLGHTPPQVIVGGILGLLTAVGLLRAFPTN
;
A
#
# COMPACT_ATOMS: atom_id res chain seq x y z
N MET A 1 -11.12 -0.88 0.91
CA MET A 1 -10.50 -1.65 2.01
C MET A 1 -9.19 -0.95 2.40
N PRO A 2 -8.85 -0.82 3.69
CA PRO A 2 -7.53 -0.31 4.09
C PRO A 2 -6.43 -1.24 3.56
N SER A 3 -5.29 -0.68 3.19
CA SER A 3 -4.16 -1.44 2.64
C SER A 3 -3.58 -2.36 3.71
N SER A 4 -3.67 -3.68 3.53
CA SER A 4 -3.06 -4.67 4.42
C SER A 4 -1.54 -4.50 4.48
N HIS A 5 -0.91 -4.20 3.35
CA HIS A 5 0.52 -3.89 3.29
C HIS A 5 0.88 -2.69 4.18
N SER A 6 0.10 -1.61 4.11
CA SER A 6 0.34 -0.41 4.95
C SER A 6 0.13 -0.72 6.43
N ALA A 7 -0.91 -1.48 6.78
CA ALA A 7 -1.14 -1.88 8.17
C ALA A 7 0.01 -2.73 8.73
N THR A 8 0.51 -3.70 7.97
CA THR A 8 1.60 -4.59 8.40
C THR A 8 2.90 -3.83 8.65
N VAL A 9 3.31 -2.96 7.71
CA VAL A 9 4.58 -2.24 7.85
C VAL A 9 4.53 -1.16 8.92
N THR A 10 3.38 -0.50 9.10
CA THR A 10 3.22 0.46 10.20
C THR A 10 3.17 -0.23 11.56
N ALA A 11 2.54 -1.41 11.67
CA ALA A 11 2.57 -2.21 12.89
C ALA A 11 4.00 -2.62 13.26
N LEU A 12 4.80 -3.07 12.28
CA LEU A 12 6.21 -3.40 12.49
C LEU A 12 7.01 -2.20 13.00
N ALA A 13 6.95 -1.06 12.31
CA ALA A 13 7.71 0.14 12.70
C ALA A 13 7.27 0.68 14.06
N SER A 14 5.97 0.64 14.35
CA SER A 14 5.42 1.05 15.65
C SER A 14 5.85 0.12 16.78
N ALA A 15 5.83 -1.19 16.55
CA ALA A 15 6.26 -2.17 17.54
C ALA A 15 7.76 -2.06 17.87
N ILE A 16 8.60 -1.80 16.87
CA ILE A 16 10.03 -1.54 17.06
C ILE A 16 10.24 -0.25 17.83
N GLY A 17 9.58 0.85 17.44
CA GLY A 17 9.71 2.14 18.14
C GLY A 17 9.26 2.08 19.60
N LEU A 18 8.23 1.29 19.90
CA LEU A 18 7.72 1.12 21.26
C LEU A 18 8.56 0.17 22.14
N GLN A 19 9.25 -0.82 21.58
CA GLN A 19 10.07 -1.78 22.34
C GLN A 19 11.55 -1.35 22.44
N GLU A 20 12.14 -0.93 21.32
CA GLU A 20 13.57 -0.66 21.19
C GLU A 20 13.89 0.85 21.19
N GLY A 21 12.85 1.69 21.16
CA GLY A 21 12.97 3.15 21.09
C GLY A 21 13.03 3.70 19.67
N PHE A 22 12.65 4.97 19.52
CA PHE A 22 12.56 5.67 18.24
C PHE A 22 13.91 6.20 17.72
N GLU A 23 14.95 6.25 18.55
CA GLU A 23 16.27 6.78 18.20
C GLU A 23 17.22 5.69 17.66
N GLY A 24 16.81 4.42 17.75
CA GLY A 24 17.63 3.27 17.36
C GLY A 24 17.69 3.05 15.84
N PRO A 25 18.79 2.45 15.33
CA PRO A 25 18.94 2.14 13.91
C PRO A 25 17.85 1.18 13.40
N LEU A 26 17.35 0.28 14.25
CA LEU A 26 16.25 -0.64 13.91
C LEU A 26 14.95 0.10 13.60
N PHE A 27 14.60 1.12 14.40
CA PHE A 27 13.43 1.94 14.11
C PHE A 27 13.60 2.69 12.79
N ALA A 28 14.76 3.33 12.58
CA ALA A 28 15.05 4.07 11.34
C ALA A 28 14.91 3.18 10.09
N ILE A 29 15.48 1.97 10.11
CA ILE A 29 15.36 1.00 9.01
C ILE A 29 13.89 0.61 8.79
N SER A 30 13.17 0.26 9.85
CA SER A 30 11.77 -0.15 9.76
C SER A 30 10.85 0.97 9.25
N PHE A 31 11.13 2.21 9.62
CA PHE A 31 10.39 3.39 9.20
C PHE A 31 10.61 3.71 7.72
N VAL A 32 11.85 3.65 7.24
CA VAL A 32 12.17 3.81 5.81
C VAL A 32 11.54 2.69 4.98
N PHE A 33 11.60 1.45 5.47
CA PHE A 33 10.94 0.32 4.83
C PHE A 33 9.42 0.54 4.74
N ALA A 34 8.77 0.92 5.85
CA ALA A 34 7.35 1.23 5.87
C ALA A 34 6.98 2.35 4.90
N SER A 35 7.77 3.42 4.87
CA SER A 35 7.58 4.55 3.95
C SER A 35 7.66 4.11 2.49
N THR A 36 8.65 3.27 2.14
CA THR A 36 8.83 2.74 0.78
C THR A 36 7.65 1.88 0.35
N VAL A 37 7.19 0.97 1.21
CA VAL A 37 6.03 0.10 0.93
C VAL A 37 4.74 0.91 0.79
N MET A 38 4.53 1.90 1.66
CA MET A 38 3.37 2.79 1.58
C MET A 38 3.41 3.64 0.29
N TYR A 39 4.59 4.13 -0.11
CA TYR A 39 4.76 4.88 -1.35
C TYR A 39 4.45 4.01 -2.57
N ASP A 40 4.99 2.79 -2.64
CA ASP A 40 4.73 1.86 -3.75
C ASP A 40 3.25 1.46 -3.84
N ALA A 41 2.62 1.17 -2.69
CA ALA A 41 1.21 0.82 -2.63
C ALA A 41 0.26 1.92 -3.12
N THR A 42 0.69 3.19 -3.02
CA THR A 42 -0.13 4.36 -3.39
C THR A 42 0.22 4.92 -4.77
N GLY A 43 1.50 5.02 -5.10
CA GLY A 43 1.98 5.78 -6.25
C GLY A 43 2.02 4.96 -7.53
N VAL A 44 2.83 3.91 -7.57
CA VAL A 44 3.14 3.16 -8.80
C VAL A 44 1.89 2.45 -9.33
N ARG A 45 1.13 1.80 -8.43
CA ARG A 45 -0.05 1.02 -8.83
C ARG A 45 -1.17 1.93 -9.34
N LEU A 46 -1.40 3.07 -8.69
CA LEU A 46 -2.43 4.02 -9.11
C LEU A 46 -2.15 4.59 -10.51
N GLN A 47 -0.89 4.91 -10.80
CA GLN A 47 -0.51 5.37 -12.14
C GLN A 47 -0.67 4.26 -13.19
N ALA A 48 -0.31 3.01 -12.86
CA ALA A 48 -0.55 1.87 -13.74
C ALA A 48 -2.06 1.64 -14.01
N GLY A 49 -2.92 1.85 -13.01
CA GLY A 49 -4.38 1.82 -13.17
C GLY A 49 -4.90 2.91 -14.11
N ARG A 50 -4.42 4.15 -13.96
CA ARG A 50 -4.76 5.25 -14.87
C ARG A 50 -4.27 5.01 -16.30
N GLN A 51 -3.10 4.41 -16.46
CA GLN A 51 -2.60 4.00 -17.78
C GLN A 51 -3.46 2.89 -18.38
N ALA A 52 -3.90 1.92 -17.58
CA ALA A 52 -4.81 0.86 -18.02
C ALA A 52 -6.17 1.42 -18.48
N GLU A 53 -6.72 2.41 -17.78
CA GLU A 53 -7.96 3.11 -18.17
C GLU A 53 -7.83 3.77 -19.55
N VAL A 54 -6.77 4.58 -19.76
CA VAL A 54 -6.51 5.21 -21.06
C VAL A 54 -6.30 4.18 -22.16
N LEU A 55 -5.57 3.09 -21.87
CA LEU A 55 -5.32 2.04 -22.85
C LEU A 55 -6.61 1.28 -23.22
N ASN A 56 -7.49 1.00 -22.25
CA ASN A 56 -8.79 0.40 -22.51
C ASN A 56 -9.66 1.29 -23.40
N GLN A 57 -9.65 2.61 -23.19
CA GLN A 57 -10.35 3.58 -24.06
C GLN A 57 -9.82 3.54 -25.49
N ILE A 58 -8.50 3.58 -25.67
CA ILE A 58 -7.86 3.48 -26.99
C ILE A 58 -8.27 2.17 -27.69
N VAL A 59 -8.29 1.06 -26.95
CA VAL A 59 -8.67 -0.25 -27.52
C VAL A 59 -10.13 -0.29 -27.93
N TYR A 60 -11.03 0.36 -27.18
CA TYR A 60 -12.46 0.43 -27.47
C TYR A 60 -12.77 1.24 -28.73
N GLU A 61 -11.95 2.24 -29.06
CA GLU A 61 -12.09 3.07 -30.26
C GLU A 61 -11.53 2.42 -31.53
N LEU A 62 -10.84 1.27 -31.43
CA LEU A 62 -10.29 0.58 -32.59
C LEU A 62 -11.40 -0.07 -33.45
N PRO A 63 -11.20 -0.15 -34.78
CA PRO A 63 -12.10 -0.90 -35.66
C PRO A 63 -12.21 -2.37 -35.22
N ALA A 64 -13.37 -2.98 -35.40
CA ALA A 64 -13.62 -4.38 -35.01
C ALA A 64 -12.67 -5.38 -35.71
N GLU A 65 -12.14 -5.01 -36.88
CA GLU A 65 -11.18 -5.80 -37.67
C GLU A 65 -9.76 -5.76 -37.08
N HIS A 66 -9.50 -4.84 -36.15
CA HIS A 66 -8.18 -4.65 -35.58
C HIS A 66 -7.82 -5.81 -34.62
N PRO A 67 -6.62 -6.40 -34.71
CA PRO A 67 -6.21 -7.57 -33.90
C PRO A 67 -6.26 -7.37 -32.37
N LEU A 68 -6.40 -6.12 -31.92
CA LEU A 68 -6.49 -5.76 -30.51
C LEU A 68 -7.92 -5.50 -30.02
N ALA A 69 -8.92 -5.40 -30.90
CA ALA A 69 -10.30 -5.06 -30.54
C ALA A 69 -10.97 -6.13 -29.64
N GLU A 70 -10.54 -7.39 -29.74
CA GLU A 70 -11.04 -8.50 -28.90
C GLU A 70 -10.20 -8.71 -27.62
N ARG A 71 -9.21 -7.85 -27.33
CA ARG A 71 -8.38 -8.02 -26.13
C ARG A 71 -9.21 -7.76 -24.87
N ARG A 72 -9.00 -8.62 -23.86
CA ARG A 72 -9.61 -8.44 -22.54
C ARG A 72 -9.14 -7.11 -21.92
N PRO A 73 -10.05 -6.28 -21.40
CA PRO A 73 -9.69 -5.02 -20.77
C PRO A 73 -8.78 -5.23 -19.56
N LEU A 74 -7.85 -4.30 -19.36
CA LEU A 74 -6.99 -4.25 -18.21
C LEU A 74 -7.79 -3.81 -16.97
N HIS A 75 -7.35 -4.21 -15.78
CA HIS A 75 -7.97 -3.71 -14.54
C HIS A 75 -7.55 -2.26 -14.28
N GLU A 76 -8.53 -1.36 -14.17
CA GLU A 76 -8.33 0.09 -14.05
C GLU A 76 -8.11 0.53 -12.59
N LEU A 77 -8.61 -0.22 -11.61
CA LEU A 77 -8.27 -0.02 -10.20
C LEU A 77 -7.10 -0.92 -9.77
N LEU A 78 -5.89 -0.41 -9.96
CA LEU A 78 -4.68 -0.98 -9.38
C LEU A 78 -4.25 -0.08 -8.21
N GLY A 79 -4.61 -0.41 -6.97
CA GLY A 79 -4.07 0.25 -5.78
C GLY A 79 -5.09 0.91 -4.85
N HIS A 80 -4.58 1.49 -3.76
CA HIS A 80 -5.35 2.13 -2.70
C HIS A 80 -5.19 3.64 -2.75
N THR A 81 -6.26 4.37 -2.44
CA THR A 81 -6.20 5.85 -2.37
C THR A 81 -5.35 6.30 -1.16
N PRO A 82 -4.66 7.46 -1.21
CA PRO A 82 -3.85 7.96 -0.09
C PRO A 82 -4.55 7.96 1.28
N PRO A 83 -5.86 8.31 1.40
CA PRO A 83 -6.58 8.20 2.68
C PRO A 83 -6.64 6.77 3.24
N GLN A 84 -6.75 5.74 2.39
CA GLN A 84 -6.79 4.34 2.82
C GLN A 84 -5.45 3.88 3.40
N VAL A 85 -4.34 4.46 2.94
CA VAL A 85 -2.99 4.18 3.44
C VAL A 85 -2.77 4.85 4.80
N ILE A 86 -3.28 6.07 4.99
CA ILE A 86 -3.27 6.75 6.29
C ILE A 86 -4.08 5.97 7.33
N VAL A 87 -5.29 5.52 6.97
CA VAL A 87 -6.12 4.68 7.85
C VAL A 87 -5.42 3.36 8.19
N GLY A 88 -4.75 2.74 7.22
CA GLY A 88 -3.91 1.56 7.44
C GLY A 88 -2.76 1.83 8.43
N GLY A 89 -2.12 2.99 8.33
CA GLY A 89 -1.08 3.39 9.28
C GLY A 89 -1.59 3.57 10.71
N ILE A 90 -2.73 4.23 10.88
CA ILE A 90 -3.38 4.39 12.19
C ILE A 90 -3.75 3.01 12.77
N LEU A 91 -4.32 2.12 11.95
CA LEU A 91 -4.64 0.76 12.38
C LEU A 91 -3.39 -0.01 12.81
N GLY A 92 -2.28 0.12 12.07
CA GLY A 92 -1.00 -0.51 12.40
C GLY A 92 -0.41 -0.02 13.74
N LEU A 93 -0.53 1.28 14.02
CA LEU A 93 -0.13 1.83 15.32
C LEU A 93 -0.97 1.24 16.46
N LEU A 94 -2.30 1.17 16.28
CA LEU A 94 -3.21 0.63 17.27
C LEU A 94 -2.98 -0.87 17.52
N THR A 95 -2.70 -1.67 16.48
CA THR A 95 -2.37 -3.09 16.65
C THR A 95 -1.05 -3.29 17.37
N ALA A 96 -0.02 -2.49 17.08
CA ALA A 96 1.24 -2.53 17.82
C ALA A 96 1.06 -2.24 19.31
N VAL A 97 0.32 -1.16 19.63
CA VAL A 97 -0.02 -0.83 21.03
C VAL A 97 -0.81 -1.96 21.69
N GLY A 98 -1.82 -2.52 21.01
CA GLY A 98 -2.63 -3.62 21.52
C GLY A 98 -1.81 -4.88 21.81
N LEU A 99 -0.94 -5.29 20.88
CA LEU A 99 -0.08 -6.46 21.04
C LEU A 99 0.88 -6.31 22.22
N LEU A 100 1.51 -5.15 22.37
CA LEU A 100 2.45 -4.90 23.47
C LEU A 100 1.77 -4.85 24.84
N ARG A 101 0.51 -4.41 24.89
CA ARG A 101 -0.29 -4.45 26.11
C ARG A 101 -0.78 -5.86 26.45
N ALA A 102 -1.10 -6.67 25.45
CA ALA A 102 -1.57 -8.04 25.63
C ALA A 102 -0.44 -9.01 25.99
N PHE A 103 0.77 -8.77 25.48
CA PHE A 103 1.96 -9.59 25.69
C PHE A 103 3.12 -8.71 26.19
N PRO A 104 3.10 -8.29 27.46
CA PRO A 104 4.20 -7.52 28.03
C PRO A 104 5.50 -8.35 28.00
N THR A 105 6.53 -7.81 27.37
CA THR A 105 7.89 -8.37 27.43
C THR A 105 8.48 -8.04 28.79
N ASN A 106 8.76 -9.08 29.59
CA ASN A 106 9.47 -8.98 30.88
C ASN A 106 10.95 -8.69 30.70
#